data_AF-A0A959FL33-F1
#
_entry.id   AF-A0A959FL33-F1
#
_cell.length_a   1.000
_cell.length_b   1.000
_cell.length_c   1.000
_cell.angle_alpha   90.00
_cell.angle_beta   90.00
_cell.angle_gamma   90.00
#
_symmetry.space_group_name_H-M   'P 1'
#
loop_
_entity.id
_entity.type
_entity.pdbx_description
1 polymer ?
#
loop_
_entity_poly.entity_id
_entity_poly.type
_entity_poly.pdbx_seq_one_letter_code
_entity_poly.pdbx_strand_id
1 'polypeptide(L)' 'MEEFGIKYTPSGMVDLLHRLGFVYKKSKAVASKADDTAQQAFLSQVLPELLEEVASGQAVIYYSDACHPTHNTKTG' A
#
# COMPACT_ATOMS: atom_id res chain seq x y z
N MET A 1 5.89 30.78 -17.12
CA MET A 1 6.15 30.91 -15.66
C MET A 1 5.71 32.31 -15.25
N GLU A 2 4.43 32.63 -15.51
CA GLU A 2 4.01 33.98 -15.88
C GLU A 2 2.63 34.32 -15.31
N GLU A 3 2.33 33.89 -14.08
CA GLU A 3 1.04 34.26 -13.45
C GLU A 3 1.18 35.12 -12.19
N PHE A 4 2.37 35.27 -11.59
CA PHE A 4 2.52 36.14 -10.41
C PHE A 4 3.81 36.98 -10.35
N GLY A 5 4.73 36.84 -11.31
CA GLY A 5 6.00 37.61 -11.34
C GLY A 5 6.94 37.38 -10.14
N ILE A 6 6.57 36.53 -9.18
CA ILE A 6 7.32 36.26 -7.95
C ILE A 6 8.08 34.94 -8.10
N LYS A 7 9.38 34.97 -7.84
CA LYS A 7 10.21 33.77 -7.70
C LYS A 7 10.15 33.30 -6.25
N TYR A 8 9.51 32.17 -6.00
CA TYR A 8 9.51 31.54 -4.69
C TYR A 8 10.76 30.69 -4.49
N THR A 9 11.29 30.67 -3.27
CA THR A 9 12.32 29.71 -2.87
C THR A 9 11.66 28.36 -2.52
N PRO A 10 12.40 27.24 -2.58
CA PRO A 10 11.88 25.95 -2.13
C PRO A 10 11.36 25.99 -0.68
N SER A 11 12.06 26.67 0.23
CA SER A 11 11.59 26.86 1.61
C SER A 11 10.29 27.67 1.69
N GLY A 12 10.20 28.77 0.93
CA GLY A 12 8.99 29.60 0.92
C GLY A 12 7.77 28.87 0.35
N MET A 13 7.97 27.95 -0.61
CA MET A 13 6.90 27.09 -1.10
C MET A 13 6.43 26.10 -0.04
N VAL A 14 7.35 25.50 0.73
CA VAL A 14 7.00 24.58 1.83
C VAL A 14 6.21 25.31 2.92
N ASP A 15 6.67 26.50 3.33
CA ASP A 15 5.97 27.32 4.33
C ASP A 15 4.58 27.75 3.86
N LEU A 16 4.44 28.12 2.58
CA LEU A 16 3.16 28.44 1.98
C LEU A 16 2.22 27.23 1.99
N LEU A 17 2.70 26.06 1.60
CA LEU A 17 1.92 24.82 1.60
C LEU A 17 1.43 24.47 3.01
N HIS A 18 2.29 24.56 4.03
CA HIS A 18 1.89 24.37 5.42
C HIS A 18 0.83 25.39 5.86
N ARG A 19 0.99 26.67 5.51
CA ARG A 19 -0.01 27.72 5.82
C ARG A 19 -1.37 27.45 5.17
N LEU A 20 -1.38 26.85 3.98
CA LEU A 20 -2.60 26.44 3.28
C LEU A 20 -3.19 25.11 3.80
N GLY A 21 -2.57 24.48 4.80
CA GLY A 21 -3.01 23.20 5.35
C GLY A 21 -2.67 22.00 4.47
N PHE A 22 -1.76 22.15 3.51
CA PHE A 22 -1.33 21.04 2.67
C PHE A 22 -0.43 20.09 3.47
N VAL A 23 -0.74 18.80 3.39
CA VAL A 23 0.05 17.72 4.00
C VAL A 23 0.53 16.79 2.91
N TYR A 24 1.85 16.65 2.78
CA TYR A 24 2.43 15.63 1.92
C TYR A 24 2.28 14.25 2.57
N LYS A 25 1.59 13.34 1.89
CA LYS A 25 1.53 11.93 2.26
C LYS A 25 2.23 11.13 1.17
N LYS A 26 3.34 10.49 1.53
CA LYS A 26 4.03 9.55 0.63
C LYS A 26 3.02 8.50 0.15
N SER A 27 2.97 8.27 -1.16
CA SER A 27 2.11 7.24 -1.74
C SER A 27 2.50 5.88 -1.17
N LYS A 28 1.50 5.09 -0.77
CA LYS A 28 1.72 3.69 -0.42
C LYS A 28 1.80 2.92 -1.73
N ALA A 29 2.87 2.16 -1.93
CA ALA A 29 2.95 1.24 -3.05
C ALA A 29 1.89 0.15 -2.86
N VAL A 30 0.92 0.10 -3.76
CA VAL A 30 0.05 -1.07 -3.92
C VAL A 30 0.78 -2.03 -4.85
N ALA A 31 0.78 -3.32 -4.55
CA ALA A 31 1.41 -4.30 -5.42
C ALA A 31 0.78 -4.22 -6.81
N SER A 32 1.60 -4.03 -7.85
CA SER A 32 1.13 -3.88 -9.24
C SER A 32 0.28 -5.06 -9.75
N LYS A 33 0.35 -6.21 -9.08
CA LYS A 33 -0.38 -7.44 -9.42
C LYS A 33 -1.55 -7.72 -8.47
N ALA A 34 -1.90 -6.79 -7.58
CA ALA A 34 -3.05 -6.97 -6.70
C ALA A 34 -4.35 -6.90 -7.51
N ASP A 35 -5.14 -7.97 -7.44
CA ASP A 35 -6.50 -8.04 -7.97
C ASP A 35 -7.48 -8.02 -6.80
N ASP A 36 -8.17 -6.89 -6.63
CA ASP A 36 -9.12 -6.70 -5.53
C ASP A 36 -10.29 -7.69 -5.61
N THR A 37 -10.79 -7.99 -6.81
CA THR A 37 -11.92 -8.91 -6.97
C THR A 37 -11.54 -10.32 -6.57
N ALA A 38 -10.36 -10.78 -6.99
CA ALA A 38 -9.84 -12.09 -6.60
C ALA A 38 -9.59 -12.17 -5.08
N GLN A 39 -9.10 -11.10 -4.46
CA GLN A 39 -8.91 -11.05 -3.02
C GLN A 39 -10.23 -11.11 -2.25
N GLN A 40 -11.25 -10.34 -2.65
CA GLN A 40 -12.57 -10.39 -2.02
C GLN A 40 -13.24 -11.76 -2.19
N ALA A 41 -13.11 -12.37 -3.37
CA ALA A 41 -13.63 -13.72 -3.61
C ALA A 41 -12.96 -14.75 -2.70
N PHE A 42 -11.62 -14.70 -2.56
CA PHE A 42 -10.90 -15.59 -1.65
C PHE A 42 -11.36 -15.43 -0.19
N LEU A 43 -11.49 -14.18 0.28
CA LEU A 43 -11.91 -13.88 1.65
C LEU A 43 -13.33 -14.35 1.96
N SER A 44 -14.24 -14.25 0.99
CA SER A 44 -15.65 -14.59 1.19
C SER A 44 -15.98 -16.06 0.96
N GLN A 45 -15.24 -16.74 0.08
CA GLN A 45 -15.61 -18.09 -0.38
C GLN A 45 -14.63 -19.17 0.08
N VAL A 46 -13.33 -18.88 0.13
CA VAL A 46 -12.30 -19.92 0.34
C VAL A 46 -11.78 -19.91 1.76
N LEU A 47 -11.49 -18.72 2.29
CA LEU A 47 -10.91 -18.59 3.63
C LEU A 47 -11.79 -19.16 4.76
N PRO A 48 -13.13 -18.96 4.78
CA PRO A 48 -13.97 -19.47 5.87
C PRO A 48 -13.91 -20.99 6.02
N GLU A 49 -14.02 -21.72 4.90
CA GLU A 49 -13.98 -23.20 4.89
C GLU A 49 -12.64 -23.73 5.40
N LEU A 50 -11.52 -23.13 4.95
CA LEU A 50 -10.18 -23.49 5.44
C LEU A 50 -10.04 -23.26 6.94
N LEU A 51 -10.59 -22.15 7.46
CA LEU A 51 -10.54 -21.85 8.89
C LEU A 51 -11.40 -22.81 9.71
N GLU A 52 -12.54 -23.28 9.18
CA GLU A 52 -13.36 -24.31 9.83
C GLU A 52 -12.64 -25.66 9.92
N GLU A 53 -11.95 -26.09 8.86
CA GLU A 53 -11.15 -27.32 8.86
C GLU A 53 -9.96 -27.25 9.84
N VAL A 54 -9.36 -26.08 10.00
CA VAL A 54 -8.32 -25.87 11.03
C VAL A 54 -8.94 -25.91 12.42
N ALA A 55 -10.08 -25.25 12.62
CA ALA A 55 -10.77 -25.22 13.91
C ALA A 55 -11.27 -26.61 14.34
N SER A 56 -11.65 -27.47 13.39
CA SER A 56 -12.02 -28.86 13.64
C SER A 56 -10.82 -29.77 13.95
N GLY A 57 -9.59 -29.26 13.80
CA GLY A 57 -8.36 -30.01 14.01
C GLY A 57 -8.02 -30.97 12.86
N GLN A 58 -8.70 -30.87 11.73
CA GLN A 58 -8.48 -31.73 10.56
C GLN A 58 -7.34 -31.22 9.67
N ALA A 59 -7.02 -29.93 9.74
CA ALA A 59 -6.01 -29.30 8.91
C ALA A 59 -5.14 -28.29 9.67
N VAL A 60 -4.03 -27.89 9.04
CA VAL A 60 -3.18 -26.76 9.45
C VAL A 60 -2.89 -25.93 8.21
N ILE A 61 -3.10 -24.61 8.27
CA ILE A 61 -2.82 -23.68 7.17
C ILE A 61 -1.39 -23.14 7.28
N TYR A 62 -0.66 -23.18 6.17
CA TYR A 62 0.64 -22.54 6.01
C TYR A 62 0.59 -21.48 4.92
N TYR A 63 1.15 -20.30 5.20
CA TYR A 63 1.39 -19.26 4.21
C TYR A 63 2.90 -19.11 4.03
N SER A 64 3.40 -19.31 2.82
CA SER A 64 4.81 -19.17 2.49
C SER A 64 4.98 -18.18 1.34
N ASP A 65 5.95 -17.28 1.47
CA ASP A 65 6.37 -16.39 0.40
C ASP A 65 7.85 -16.61 0.08
N ALA A 66 8.21 -16.51 -1.20
CA ALA A 66 9.58 -16.69 -1.67
C ALA A 66 10.22 -15.33 -1.93
N CYS A 67 11.02 -14.86 -0.97
CA CYS A 67 11.79 -13.62 -1.11
C CYS A 67 13.21 -13.88 -1.63
N HIS A 68 13.63 -13.15 -2.65
CA HIS A 68 15.04 -13.09 -3.04
C HIS A 68 15.80 -12.16 -2.06
N PRO A 69 16.97 -12.54 -1.53
CA PRO A 69 17.68 -11.76 -0.50
C PRO A 69 17.95 -10.30 -0.87
N THR A 70 18.06 -10.01 -2.17
CA THR A 70 18.42 -8.69 -2.70
C THR A 70 17.32 -7.99 -3.51
N HIS A 71 16.17 -8.62 -3.79
CA HIS A 71 15.10 -8.03 -4.62
C HIS A 71 13.82 -7.79 -3.82
N ASN A 72 13.92 -7.05 -2.72
CA ASN A 72 12.72 -6.53 -2.07
C ASN A 72 12.40 -5.14 -2.61
N THR A 73 11.13 -4.89 -2.92
CA THR A 73 10.67 -3.60 -3.45
C THR A 73 10.90 -2.51 -2.40
N LYS A 74 11.89 -1.65 -2.62
CA LYS A 74 12.10 -0.46 -1.78
C LYS A 74 11.16 0.63 -2.27
N THR A 75 10.24 1.07 -1.42
CA THR A 75 9.44 2.27 -1.69
C THR A 75 10.32 3.49 -1.44
N GLY A 76 11.04 3.95 -2.47
CA GLY A 76 11.76 5.24 -2.50
C GLY A 76 10.81 6.42 -2.38
#